data_AF-A0A7Y2AXI4-F1
#
_entry.id   AF-A0A7Y2AXI4-F1
#
_cell.length_a   1.000
_cell.length_b   1.000
_cell.length_c   1.000
_cell.angle_alpha   90.00
_cell.angle_beta   90.00
_cell.angle_gamma   90.00
#
_symmetry.space_group_name_H-M   'P 1'
#
loop_
_entity.id
_entity.type
_entity.pdbx_description
1 polymer ?
#
loop_
_entity_poly.entity_id
_entity_poly.type
_entity_poly.pdbx_seq_one_letter_code
_entity_poly.pdbx_strand_id
1 'polypeptide(L)'
;MRKLITVFAIVTSLAWSSLTMAKLEIEIIQGNASALPIAVVPFQWRSSGYPPITAVTDVISLDLYRSGLFAPMDEADMAEKPIEAEDIRFGTWRLLKTDYIVIGSISNAPDGNGYDIAYQLFDVHTQERMLSQITTVGLGDLRFGAHRVADAIYEKLTGVPGAFSTRIAYVSATDAGNGLHYELVVADADGFNPQSIVGSPEPLLSPAWSPDGTHLAYVSFEKGNSAIYMQEVATGARELVSSSKGINGAPAFSP
;
A
#
# COMPACT_ATOMS: atom_id res chain seq x y z
N MET A 1 13.07 -55.00 -6.34
CA MET A 1 13.09 -53.87 -5.37
C MET A 1 13.71 -52.58 -5.92
N ARG A 2 14.77 -52.61 -6.76
CA ARG A 2 15.35 -51.39 -7.36
C ARG A 2 14.43 -50.60 -8.30
N LYS A 3 13.50 -51.24 -9.03
CA LYS A 3 12.58 -50.55 -9.96
C LYS A 3 11.40 -49.84 -9.28
N LEU A 4 11.03 -50.19 -8.04
CA LEU A 4 9.96 -49.50 -7.30
C LEU A 4 10.44 -48.19 -6.65
N ILE A 5 11.73 -48.11 -6.29
CA ILE A 5 12.30 -46.92 -5.63
C ILE A 5 12.47 -45.78 -6.65
N THR A 6 12.76 -46.10 -7.91
CA THR A 6 12.94 -45.07 -8.97
C THR A 6 11.63 -44.43 -9.40
N VAL A 7 10.50 -45.14 -9.33
CA VAL A 7 9.18 -44.58 -9.66
C VAL A 7 8.66 -43.66 -8.55
N PHE A 8 8.98 -43.96 -7.29
CA PHE A 8 8.61 -43.10 -6.16
C PHE A 8 9.39 -41.78 -6.11
N ALA A 9 10.62 -41.77 -6.66
CA ALA A 9 11.46 -40.56 -6.73
C ALA A 9 11.05 -39.58 -7.85
N ILE A 10 10.34 -40.04 -8.89
CA ILE A 10 9.88 -39.18 -9.99
C ILE A 10 8.50 -38.56 -9.69
N VAL A 11 7.67 -39.24 -8.90
CA VAL A 11 6.34 -38.72 -8.50
C VAL A 11 6.44 -37.67 -7.39
N THR A 12 7.49 -37.72 -6.57
CA THR A 12 7.72 -36.71 -5.52
C THR A 12 8.37 -35.43 -6.03
N SER A 13 9.03 -35.44 -7.20
CA SER A 13 9.61 -34.23 -7.81
C SER A 13 8.62 -33.37 -8.61
N LEU A 14 7.40 -33.84 -8.88
CA LEU A 14 6.36 -33.07 -9.59
C LEU A 14 5.38 -32.34 -8.66
N ALA A 15 5.49 -32.50 -7.34
CA ALA A 15 4.53 -31.92 -6.38
C ALA A 15 4.93 -30.53 -5.85
N TRP A 16 6.01 -29.94 -6.36
CA TRP A 16 6.44 -28.57 -6.03
C TRP A 16 6.43 -27.66 -7.26
N SER A 17 5.34 -27.67 -8.03
CA SER A 17 5.00 -26.49 -8.80
C SER A 17 4.32 -25.50 -7.85
N SER A 18 5.10 -24.62 -7.23
CA SER A 18 4.53 -23.42 -6.63
C SER A 18 3.76 -22.68 -7.71
N LEU A 19 2.46 -22.50 -7.50
CA LEU A 19 1.68 -21.53 -8.26
C LEU A 19 2.28 -20.15 -7.93
N THR A 20 3.25 -19.71 -8.74
CA THR A 20 3.70 -18.33 -8.74
C THR A 20 2.55 -17.50 -9.29
N MET A 21 1.69 -17.01 -8.41
CA MET A 21 0.81 -15.92 -8.77
C MET A 21 1.69 -14.70 -8.98
N ALA A 22 1.58 -14.06 -10.15
CA ALA A 22 2.20 -12.78 -10.39
C ALA A 22 1.53 -11.76 -9.46
N LYS A 23 2.11 -11.59 -8.27
CA LYS A 23 1.77 -10.50 -7.36
C LYS A 23 2.57 -9.29 -7.81
N LEU A 24 1.92 -8.14 -7.92
CA LEU A 24 2.64 -6.88 -8.12
C LEU A 24 3.59 -6.69 -6.94
N GLU A 25 4.89 -6.65 -7.23
CA GLU A 25 5.94 -6.39 -6.25
C GLU A 25 6.71 -5.16 -6.72
N ILE A 26 6.86 -4.19 -5.83
CA ILE A 26 7.60 -2.96 -6.11
C ILE A 26 9.05 -3.19 -5.67
N GLU A 27 9.95 -3.30 -6.64
CA GLU A 27 11.40 -3.42 -6.42
C GLU A 27 12.09 -2.07 -6.64
N ILE A 28 12.89 -1.63 -5.67
CA ILE A 28 13.68 -0.40 -5.78
C ILE A 28 15.07 -0.76 -6.31
N ILE A 29 15.38 -0.31 -7.53
CA ILE A 29 16.59 -0.72 -8.27
C ILE A 29 17.82 0.11 -7.86
N GLN A 30 17.63 1.30 -7.25
CA GLN A 30 18.74 2.16 -6.80
C GLN A 30 18.34 3.07 -5.62
N GLY A 31 19.09 3.01 -4.52
CA GLY A 31 18.89 3.88 -3.36
C GLY A 31 19.47 5.29 -3.56
N ASN A 32 18.81 6.30 -2.98
CA ASN A 32 19.27 7.69 -3.01
C ASN A 32 20.25 7.97 -1.86
N ALA A 33 21.52 8.27 -2.17
CA ALA A 33 22.54 8.58 -1.18
C ALA A 33 22.30 9.89 -0.40
N SER A 34 21.34 10.73 -0.84
CA SER A 34 20.93 11.97 -0.18
C SER A 34 19.60 11.83 0.58
N ALA A 35 19.13 10.60 0.82
CA ALA A 35 17.93 10.36 1.59
C ALA A 35 18.08 10.83 3.05
N LEU A 36 17.04 11.47 3.59
CA LEU A 36 16.99 12.03 4.94
C LEU A 36 16.88 10.90 5.97
N PRO A 37 17.84 10.75 6.90
CA PRO A 37 17.78 9.75 7.97
C PRO A 37 16.61 10.00 8.92
N ILE A 38 15.73 9.02 9.07
CA ILE A 38 14.56 9.09 9.95
C ILE A 38 14.44 7.80 10.76
N ALA A 39 14.05 7.88 12.02
CA ALA A 39 13.73 6.71 12.84
C ALA A 39 12.22 6.66 13.06
N VAL A 40 11.57 5.60 12.58
CA VAL A 40 10.16 5.32 12.87
C VAL A 40 10.12 4.29 13.99
N VAL A 41 9.99 4.75 15.23
CA VAL A 41 10.02 3.88 16.41
C VAL A 41 8.79 2.98 16.42
N PRO A 42 8.91 1.69 16.81
CA PRO A 42 7.77 0.77 16.88
C PRO A 42 6.59 1.34 17.65
N PHE A 43 5.45 1.51 16.96
CA PHE A 43 4.24 2.08 17.55
C PHE A 43 3.72 1.19 18.67
N GLN A 44 3.46 1.79 19.83
CA GLN A 44 2.98 1.03 20.98
C GLN A 44 1.52 0.62 20.81
N TRP A 45 1.24 -0.68 20.87
CA TRP A 45 -0.12 -1.21 20.91
C TRP A 45 -0.74 -1.04 22.32
N ARG A 46 -1.74 -0.16 22.43
CA ARG A 46 -2.51 0.16 23.63
C ARG A 46 -3.99 -0.24 23.47
N SER A 47 -4.24 -1.38 22.85
CA SER A 47 -5.59 -1.93 22.69
C SER A 47 -5.69 -3.36 23.24
N SER A 48 -6.91 -3.76 23.60
CA SER A 48 -7.22 -5.13 24.00
C SER A 48 -7.06 -6.09 22.81
N GLY A 49 -6.30 -7.17 23.02
CA GLY A 49 -6.06 -8.19 21.99
C GLY A 49 -4.62 -8.16 21.46
N TYR A 50 -4.32 -9.08 20.55
CA TYR A 50 -3.01 -9.13 19.89
C TYR A 50 -2.91 -8.03 18.83
N PRO A 51 -1.74 -7.39 18.67
CA PRO A 51 -1.51 -6.48 17.57
C PRO A 51 -1.71 -7.20 16.23
N PRO A 52 -2.14 -6.48 15.17
CA PRO A 52 -2.23 -7.05 13.84
C PRO A 52 -0.86 -7.57 13.37
N ILE A 53 -0.89 -8.55 12.46
CA ILE A 53 0.34 -9.13 11.86
C ILE A 53 1.12 -8.06 11.09
N THR A 54 0.42 -7.15 10.39
CA THR A 54 1.05 -6.01 9.73
C THR A 54 1.26 -4.89 10.73
N ALA A 55 2.52 -4.56 11.05
CA ALA A 55 2.80 -3.46 11.94
C ALA A 55 2.62 -2.11 11.20
N VAL A 56 1.91 -1.18 11.83
CA VAL A 56 1.76 0.21 11.34
C VAL A 56 3.14 0.85 11.11
N THR A 57 4.09 0.58 11.99
CA THR A 57 5.50 1.01 11.87
C THR A 57 6.13 0.60 10.55
N ASP A 58 5.91 -0.64 10.10
CA ASP A 58 6.51 -1.18 8.88
C ASP A 58 5.95 -0.48 7.65
N VAL A 59 4.64 -0.22 7.64
CA VAL A 59 3.97 0.48 6.54
C VAL A 59 4.52 1.90 6.41
N ILE A 60 4.57 2.65 7.52
CA ILE A 60 5.10 4.02 7.54
C ILE A 60 6.55 4.04 7.05
N SER A 61 7.39 3.13 7.59
CA SER A 61 8.80 3.04 7.21
C SER A 61 8.95 2.74 5.72
N LEU A 62 8.20 1.75 5.23
CA LEU A 62 8.30 1.31 3.84
C LEU A 62 7.80 2.38 2.85
N ASP A 63 6.76 3.14 3.20
CA ASP A 63 6.28 4.27 2.40
C ASP A 63 7.33 5.38 2.29
N LEU A 64 7.87 5.82 3.43
CA LEU A 64 8.91 6.83 3.46
C LEU A 64 10.15 6.39 2.68
N TYR A 65 10.56 5.12 2.83
CA TYR A 65 11.68 4.55 2.08
C TYR A 65 11.40 4.52 0.57
N ARG A 66 10.22 4.05 0.14
CA ARG A 66 9.83 3.95 -1.27
C ARG A 66 9.73 5.31 -1.97
N SER A 67 9.54 6.39 -1.22
CA SER A 67 9.61 7.74 -1.78
C SER A 67 11.00 8.12 -2.31
N GLY A 68 12.05 7.43 -1.88
CA GLY A 68 13.44 7.73 -2.21
C GLY A 68 13.99 9.00 -1.55
N LEU A 69 13.19 9.69 -0.71
CA LEU A 69 13.61 10.89 0.02
C LEU A 69 14.04 10.61 1.45
N PHE A 70 13.66 9.46 2.01
CA PHE A 70 13.94 9.12 3.41
C PHE A 70 14.70 7.80 3.51
N ALA A 71 15.51 7.70 4.56
CA ALA A 71 16.23 6.50 4.95
C ALA A 71 15.79 6.10 6.36
N PRO A 72 14.71 5.31 6.49
CA PRO A 72 14.27 4.77 7.77
C PRO A 72 15.36 3.89 8.40
N MET A 73 15.64 4.13 9.67
CA MET A 73 16.53 3.30 10.47
C MET A 73 15.90 1.93 10.75
N ASP A 74 16.69 0.86 10.63
CA ASP A 74 16.26 -0.49 11.02
C ASP A 74 16.03 -0.56 12.55
N GLU A 75 14.99 -1.28 12.97
CA GLU A 75 14.63 -1.42 14.38
C GLU A 75 15.77 -2.01 15.23
N ALA A 76 16.59 -2.90 14.64
CA ALA A 76 17.73 -3.52 15.31
C ALA A 76 18.87 -2.53 15.61
N ASP A 77 18.97 -1.45 14.83
CA ASP A 77 19.99 -0.41 14.98
C ASP A 77 19.57 0.70 15.96
N MET A 78 18.29 0.71 16.38
CA MET A 78 17.78 1.69 17.34
C MET A 78 18.32 1.44 18.75
N ALA A 79 19.11 2.41 19.26
CA ALA A 79 19.65 2.37 20.62
C ALA A 79 18.58 2.43 21.72
N GLU A 80 17.42 3.02 21.41
CA GLU A 80 16.29 3.18 22.30
C GLU A 80 14.97 3.18 21.52
N LYS A 81 13.87 2.81 22.19
CA LYS A 81 12.53 2.75 21.61
C LYS A 81 11.57 3.57 22.49
N PRO A 82 11.68 4.91 22.47
CA PRO A 82 10.89 5.80 23.32
C PRO A 82 9.40 5.70 22.98
N ILE A 83 8.57 5.74 24.01
CA ILE A 83 7.11 5.67 23.87
C ILE A 83 6.51 7.07 23.96
N GLU A 84 6.99 7.87 24.91
CA GLU A 84 6.56 9.25 25.12
C GLU A 84 7.65 10.24 24.72
N ALA A 85 7.26 11.49 24.49
CA ALA A 85 8.17 12.55 24.06
C ALA A 85 9.29 12.79 25.10
N GLU A 86 8.96 12.66 26.38
CA GLU A 86 9.89 12.86 27.50
C GLU A 86 10.96 11.77 27.60
N ASP A 87 10.72 10.60 27.00
CA ASP A 87 11.67 9.48 26.99
C ASP A 87 12.77 9.65 25.94
N ILE A 88 12.61 10.58 24.98
CA ILE A 88 13.53 10.76 23.87
C ILE A 88 14.84 11.39 24.36
N ARG A 89 15.95 10.66 24.19
CA ARG A 89 17.29 11.21 24.42
C ARG A 89 17.89 11.66 23.11
N PHE A 90 17.57 12.88 22.66
CA PHE A 90 18.04 13.47 21.40
C PHE A 90 19.57 13.39 21.19
N GLY A 91 20.37 13.38 22.25
CA GLY A 91 21.81 13.14 22.17
C GLY A 91 22.17 11.79 21.54
N THR A 92 21.46 10.72 21.90
CA THR A 92 21.66 9.37 21.36
C THR A 92 21.43 9.35 19.84
N TRP A 93 20.32 9.92 19.39
CA TRP A 93 19.93 9.92 17.98
C TRP A 93 20.84 10.77 17.10
N ARG A 94 21.38 11.89 17.62
CA ARG A 94 22.44 12.64 16.93
C ARG A 94 23.70 11.81 16.70
N LEU A 95 24.09 10.98 17.67
CA LEU A 95 25.25 10.08 17.52
C LEU A 95 25.00 9.00 16.47
N LEU A 96 23.75 8.56 16.32
CA LEU A 96 23.31 7.65 15.26
C LEU A 96 23.11 8.32 13.89
N LYS A 97 23.34 9.64 13.81
CA LYS A 97 23.15 10.46 12.59
C LYS A 97 21.71 10.38 12.05
N THR A 98 20.74 10.37 12.96
CA THR A 98 19.31 10.46 12.64
C THR A 98 18.86 11.92 12.71
N ASP A 99 18.17 12.39 11.68
CA ASP A 99 17.69 13.78 11.62
C ASP A 99 16.29 13.93 12.22
N TYR A 100 15.44 12.91 12.04
CA TYR A 100 14.05 12.92 12.48
C TYR A 100 13.66 11.66 13.26
N ILE A 101 12.77 11.80 14.25
CA ILE A 101 12.19 10.67 15.00
C ILE A 101 10.68 10.75 14.93
N VAL A 102 10.05 9.62 14.65
CA VAL A 102 8.61 9.41 14.74
C VAL A 102 8.36 8.42 15.88
N ILE A 103 7.52 8.83 16.83
CA ILE A 103 6.98 7.96 17.87
C ILE A 103 5.46 7.90 17.75
N GLY A 104 4.85 6.85 18.29
CA GLY A 104 3.40 6.78 18.31
C GLY A 104 2.85 5.58 19.07
N SER A 105 1.52 5.58 19.17
CA SER A 105 0.77 4.51 19.80
C SER A 105 -0.56 4.29 19.07
N ILE A 106 -1.11 3.10 19.26
CA ILE A 106 -2.37 2.68 18.65
C ILE A 106 -3.31 2.26 19.78
N SER A 107 -4.47 2.88 19.89
CA SER A 107 -5.51 2.53 20.87
C SER A 107 -6.85 2.34 20.19
N ASN A 108 -7.83 1.77 20.91
CA ASN A 108 -9.20 1.77 20.41
C ASN A 108 -9.72 3.20 20.27
N ALA A 109 -10.44 3.46 19.18
CA ALA A 109 -11.15 4.73 19.02
C ALA A 109 -12.22 4.87 20.12
N PRO A 110 -12.53 6.10 20.60
CA PRO A 110 -13.48 6.33 21.68
C PRO A 110 -14.90 5.81 21.41
N ASP A 111 -15.29 5.71 20.14
CA ASP A 111 -16.59 5.19 19.71
C ASP A 111 -16.64 3.66 19.63
N GLY A 112 -15.50 2.98 19.82
CA GLY A 112 -15.36 1.53 19.75
C GLY A 112 -15.38 0.93 18.33
N ASN A 113 -15.49 1.76 17.29
CA ASN A 113 -15.66 1.30 15.91
C ASN A 113 -14.37 1.35 15.07
N GLY A 114 -13.22 1.35 15.73
CA GLY A 114 -11.95 1.51 15.04
C GLY A 114 -10.76 1.71 15.96
N TYR A 115 -9.71 2.30 15.40
CA TYR A 115 -8.46 2.58 16.08
C TYR A 115 -8.06 4.04 15.91
N ASP A 116 -7.45 4.58 16.96
CA ASP A 116 -6.73 5.85 16.92
C ASP A 116 -5.23 5.56 16.80
N ILE A 117 -4.61 6.09 15.75
CA ILE A 117 -3.16 6.12 15.58
C ILE A 117 -2.67 7.50 16.00
N ALA A 118 -2.14 7.60 17.22
CA ALA A 118 -1.56 8.83 17.76
C ALA A 118 -0.06 8.85 17.47
N TYR A 119 0.45 9.93 16.89
CA TYR A 119 1.85 10.01 16.47
C TYR A 119 2.42 11.43 16.58
N GLN A 120 3.73 11.49 16.72
CA GLN A 120 4.49 12.72 16.84
C GLN A 120 5.77 12.62 16.01
N LEU A 121 6.14 13.72 15.37
CA LEU A 121 7.38 13.87 14.61
C LEU A 121 8.25 14.91 15.30
N PHE A 122 9.52 14.59 15.49
CA PHE A 122 10.52 15.46 16.10
C PHE A 122 11.71 15.68 15.17
N ASP A 123 12.21 16.90 15.17
CA ASP A 123 13.54 17.22 14.66
C ASP A 123 14.58 16.93 15.77
N VAL A 124 15.57 16.10 15.47
CA VAL A 124 16.56 15.65 16.45
C VAL A 124 17.54 16.75 16.84
N HIS A 125 17.80 17.70 15.95
CA HIS A 125 18.77 18.77 16.15
C HIS A 125 18.18 19.93 16.95
N THR A 126 16.99 20.39 16.55
CA THR A 126 16.29 21.49 17.22
C THR A 126 15.50 21.02 18.43
N GLN A 127 15.23 19.71 18.55
CA GLN A 127 14.36 19.10 19.57
C GLN A 127 12.91 19.58 19.48
N GLU A 128 12.54 20.17 18.35
CA GLU A 128 11.20 20.68 18.12
C GLU A 128 10.26 19.54 17.75
N ARG A 129 9.07 19.54 18.35
CA ARG A 129 7.95 18.70 17.90
C ARG A 129 7.31 19.34 16.67
N MET A 130 7.64 18.82 15.50
CA MET A 130 7.17 19.31 14.20
C MET A 130 5.70 18.96 13.93
N LEU A 131 5.24 17.79 14.43
CA LEU A 131 3.89 17.27 14.23
C LEU A 131 3.41 16.53 15.48
N SER A 132 2.11 16.63 15.77
CA SER A 132 1.41 15.83 16.79
C SER A 132 -0.04 15.67 16.38
N GLN A 133 -0.44 14.47 15.96
CA GLN A 133 -1.76 14.23 15.37
C GLN A 133 -2.32 12.87 15.79
N ILE A 134 -3.64 12.72 15.60
CA ILE A 134 -4.35 11.45 15.76
C ILE A 134 -5.04 11.16 14.43
N THR A 135 -4.87 9.95 13.92
CA THR A 135 -5.59 9.43 12.75
C THR A 135 -6.52 8.32 13.19
N THR A 136 -7.83 8.59 13.14
CA THR A 136 -8.88 7.61 13.43
C THR A 136 -9.24 6.85 12.16
N VAL A 137 -9.32 5.52 12.26
CA VAL A 137 -9.67 4.61 11.15
C VAL A 137 -10.61 3.51 11.62
N GLY A 138 -11.41 2.95 10.69
CA GLY A 138 -12.32 1.87 10.98
C GLY A 138 -11.63 0.54 11.34
N LEU A 139 -12.43 -0.44 11.78
CA LEU A 139 -11.96 -1.80 12.00
C LEU A 139 -11.42 -2.39 10.69
N GLY A 140 -10.15 -2.79 10.68
CA GLY A 140 -9.48 -3.35 9.49
C GLY A 140 -8.70 -2.32 8.66
N ASP A 141 -8.88 -1.02 8.92
CA ASP A 141 -8.29 0.06 8.11
C ASP A 141 -6.95 0.59 8.67
N LEU A 142 -6.31 -0.14 9.58
CA LEU A 142 -5.04 0.28 10.20
C LEU A 142 -3.93 0.54 9.19
N ARG A 143 -3.89 -0.25 8.10
CA ARG A 143 -2.93 -0.07 7.03
C ARG A 143 -3.17 1.25 6.28
N PHE A 144 -4.42 1.55 5.94
CA PHE A 144 -4.79 2.83 5.35
C PHE A 144 -4.45 4.00 6.29
N GLY A 145 -4.69 3.83 7.59
CA GLY A 145 -4.28 4.78 8.62
C GLY A 145 -2.76 5.02 8.63
N ALA A 146 -1.97 3.95 8.51
CA ALA A 146 -0.51 4.03 8.45
C ALA A 146 -0.03 4.81 7.21
N HIS A 147 -0.63 4.58 6.03
CA HIS A 147 -0.34 5.36 4.82
C HIS A 147 -0.65 6.85 5.02
N ARG A 148 -1.76 7.19 5.67
CA ARG A 148 -2.11 8.59 5.99
C ARG A 148 -1.12 9.24 6.97
N VAL A 149 -0.60 8.47 7.92
CA VAL A 149 0.46 8.94 8.83
C VAL A 149 1.74 9.24 8.03
N ALA A 150 2.13 8.35 7.12
CA ALA A 150 3.27 8.57 6.23
C ALA A 150 3.07 9.80 5.34
N ASP A 151 1.86 10.00 4.79
CA ASP A 151 1.53 11.20 3.98
C ASP A 151 1.70 12.49 4.79
N ALA A 152 1.23 12.51 6.03
CA ALA A 152 1.35 13.68 6.91
C ALA A 152 2.80 13.98 7.30
N ILE A 153 3.62 12.94 7.56
CA ILE A 153 5.05 13.09 7.84
C ILE A 153 5.77 13.62 6.59
N TYR A 154 5.49 13.03 5.43
CA TYR A 154 6.07 13.42 4.16
C TYR A 154 5.75 14.88 3.82
N GLU A 155 4.49 15.27 3.92
CA GLU A 155 4.06 16.65 3.67
C GLU A 155 4.70 17.62 4.67
N LYS A 156 4.77 17.25 5.95
CA LYS A 156 5.39 18.10 6.97
C LYS A 156 6.87 18.37 6.69
N LEU A 157 7.60 17.39 6.16
CA LEU A 157 9.04 17.48 5.91
C LEU A 157 9.39 18.04 4.52
N THR A 158 8.53 17.85 3.53
CA THR A 158 8.80 18.24 2.14
C THR A 158 8.00 19.45 1.65
N GLY A 159 6.88 19.77 2.31
CA GLY A 159 5.91 20.77 1.86
C GLY A 159 5.04 20.31 0.68
N VAL A 160 5.13 19.04 0.28
CA VAL A 160 4.37 18.45 -0.83
C VAL A 160 3.46 17.35 -0.29
N PRO A 161 2.16 17.29 -0.68
CA PRO A 161 1.27 16.22 -0.25
C PRO A 161 1.82 14.83 -0.59
N GLY A 162 1.78 13.91 0.37
CA GLY A 162 2.08 12.50 0.13
C GLY A 162 1.00 11.82 -0.74
N ALA A 163 1.37 10.71 -1.37
CA ALA A 163 0.47 9.91 -2.20
C ALA A 163 0.41 8.43 -1.78
N PHE A 164 0.85 8.09 -0.56
CA PHE A 164 0.93 6.72 -0.08
C PHE A 164 -0.46 6.13 0.19
N SER A 165 -1.42 6.95 0.63
CA SER A 165 -2.81 6.52 0.86
C SER A 165 -3.66 6.45 -0.42
N THR A 166 -3.05 6.60 -1.60
CA THR A 166 -3.74 6.50 -2.88
C THR A 166 -3.89 5.05 -3.35
N ARG A 167 -4.57 4.85 -4.48
CA ARG A 167 -4.79 3.54 -5.11
C ARG A 167 -4.39 3.58 -6.56
N ILE A 168 -4.00 2.43 -7.09
CA ILE A 168 -3.75 2.21 -8.52
C ILE A 168 -4.85 1.34 -9.11
N ALA A 169 -5.12 1.54 -10.41
CA ALA A 169 -5.94 0.63 -11.20
C ALA A 169 -5.08 0.08 -12.34
N TYR A 170 -5.16 -1.22 -12.57
CA TYR A 170 -4.43 -1.90 -13.64
C TYR A 170 -5.25 -3.06 -14.19
N VAL A 171 -4.91 -3.50 -15.41
CA VAL A 171 -5.51 -4.69 -16.01
C VAL A 171 -4.54 -5.85 -15.86
N SER A 172 -4.99 -6.91 -15.21
CA SER A 172 -4.28 -8.19 -15.17
C SER A 172 -4.79 -9.09 -16.30
N ALA A 173 -3.88 -9.84 -16.92
CA ALA A 173 -4.21 -10.86 -17.92
C ALA A 173 -3.56 -12.17 -17.51
N THR A 174 -4.36 -13.17 -17.16
CA THR A 174 -3.88 -14.48 -16.69
C THR A 174 -4.34 -15.57 -17.64
N ASP A 175 -3.42 -16.46 -18.04
CA ASP A 175 -3.75 -17.67 -18.79
C ASP A 175 -3.85 -18.86 -17.84
N ALA A 176 -5.05 -19.42 -17.69
CA ALA A 176 -5.32 -20.59 -16.84
C ALA A 176 -5.42 -21.91 -17.64
N GLY A 177 -4.96 -21.92 -18.91
CA GLY A 177 -5.02 -23.08 -19.80
C GLY A 177 -6.34 -23.23 -20.57
N ASN A 178 -7.27 -22.29 -20.40
CA ASN A 178 -8.53 -22.20 -21.15
C ASN A 178 -8.67 -20.85 -21.91
N GLY A 179 -7.56 -20.12 -22.08
CA GLY A 179 -7.52 -18.80 -22.69
C GLY A 179 -7.16 -17.70 -21.69
N LEU A 180 -6.93 -16.50 -22.20
CA LEU A 180 -6.64 -15.33 -21.38
C LEU A 180 -7.91 -14.86 -20.66
N HIS A 181 -7.80 -14.65 -19.36
CA HIS A 181 -8.79 -13.96 -18.56
C HIS A 181 -8.26 -12.59 -18.15
N TYR A 182 -9.06 -11.55 -18.37
CA TYR A 182 -8.71 -10.17 -18.07
C TYR A 182 -9.46 -9.69 -16.84
N GLU A 183 -8.78 -9.02 -15.93
CA GLU A 183 -9.37 -8.43 -14.74
C GLU A 183 -8.95 -6.97 -14.62
N LEU A 184 -9.91 -6.08 -14.39
CA LEU A 184 -9.61 -4.73 -13.91
C LEU A 184 -9.45 -4.81 -12.40
N VAL A 185 -8.25 -4.53 -11.92
CA VAL A 185 -7.87 -4.64 -10.51
C VAL A 185 -7.60 -3.26 -9.94
N VAL A 186 -8.06 -3.03 -8.71
CA VAL A 186 -7.69 -1.87 -7.88
C VAL A 186 -6.87 -2.36 -6.70
N ALA A 187 -5.76 -1.70 -6.42
CA ALA A 187 -4.90 -1.99 -5.27
C ALA A 187 -4.45 -0.70 -4.59
N ASP A 188 -3.94 -0.79 -3.37
CA ASP A 188 -3.21 0.30 -2.73
C ASP A 188 -2.05 0.75 -3.62
N ALA A 189 -1.58 2.00 -3.48
CA ALA A 189 -0.50 2.55 -4.30
C ALA A 189 0.76 1.68 -4.32
N ASP A 190 0.94 0.88 -3.28
CA ASP A 190 2.07 -0.01 -3.14
C ASP A 190 1.81 -1.48 -3.50
N GLY A 191 0.66 -1.76 -4.11
CA GLY A 191 0.27 -3.07 -4.65
C GLY A 191 -0.41 -4.01 -3.65
N PHE A 192 -0.60 -3.59 -2.40
CA PHE A 192 -1.36 -4.38 -1.43
C PHE A 192 -2.88 -4.27 -1.64
N ASN A 193 -3.61 -5.17 -1.00
CA ASN A 193 -5.07 -5.25 -1.05
C ASN A 193 -5.67 -5.23 -2.49
N PRO A 194 -5.16 -6.04 -3.45
CA PRO A 194 -5.73 -6.07 -4.79
C PRO A 194 -7.16 -6.61 -4.75
N GLN A 195 -8.07 -5.91 -5.41
CA GLN A 195 -9.49 -6.25 -5.57
C GLN A 195 -9.84 -6.28 -7.05
N SER A 196 -10.40 -7.40 -7.51
CA SER A 196 -10.94 -7.51 -8.87
C SER A 196 -12.28 -6.77 -8.94
N ILE A 197 -12.32 -5.70 -9.74
CA ILE A 197 -13.50 -4.84 -9.94
C ILE A 197 -14.40 -5.42 -11.02
N VAL A 198 -13.82 -5.95 -12.10
CA VAL A 198 -14.53 -6.66 -13.15
C VAL A 198 -13.61 -7.67 -13.83
N GLY A 199 -14.14 -8.87 -14.06
CA GLY A 199 -13.49 -9.91 -14.88
C GLY A 199 -14.15 -10.05 -16.25
N SER A 200 -13.37 -10.38 -17.27
CA SER A 200 -13.86 -10.58 -18.63
C SER A 200 -13.05 -11.64 -19.38
N PRO A 201 -13.69 -12.49 -20.21
CA PRO A 201 -12.98 -13.35 -21.15
C PRO A 201 -12.37 -12.56 -22.33
N GLU A 202 -12.72 -11.28 -22.47
CA GLU A 202 -12.25 -10.38 -23.52
C GLU A 202 -11.44 -9.22 -22.94
N PRO A 203 -10.58 -8.54 -23.74
CA PRO A 203 -9.73 -7.48 -23.23
C PRO A 203 -10.47 -6.36 -22.50
N LEU A 204 -9.87 -5.90 -21.41
CA LEU A 204 -10.19 -4.65 -20.71
C LEU A 204 -9.03 -3.69 -20.93
N LEU A 205 -9.28 -2.42 -21.25
CA LEU A 205 -8.22 -1.46 -21.57
C LEU A 205 -8.48 -0.08 -20.94
N SER A 206 -7.39 0.65 -20.77
CA SER A 206 -7.38 2.10 -20.47
C SER A 206 -8.27 2.50 -19.28
N PRO A 207 -8.05 1.95 -18.08
CA PRO A 207 -8.77 2.42 -16.90
C PRO A 207 -8.41 3.89 -16.60
N ALA A 208 -9.40 4.68 -16.24
CA ALA A 208 -9.26 6.08 -15.86
C ALA A 208 -10.11 6.38 -14.62
N TRP A 209 -9.49 6.94 -13.59
CA TRP A 209 -10.16 7.33 -12.35
C TRP A 209 -10.95 8.63 -12.53
N SER A 210 -12.12 8.72 -11.89
CA SER A 210 -12.75 10.00 -11.62
C SER A 210 -11.92 10.80 -10.59
N PRO A 211 -11.97 12.15 -10.59
CA PRO A 211 -11.15 12.98 -9.70
C PRO A 211 -11.44 12.75 -8.21
N ASP A 212 -12.68 12.35 -7.89
CA ASP A 212 -13.11 12.00 -6.54
C ASP A 212 -12.76 10.55 -6.14
N GLY A 213 -12.19 9.76 -7.06
CA GLY A 213 -11.78 8.38 -6.81
C GLY A 213 -12.94 7.40 -6.58
N THR A 214 -14.18 7.77 -6.91
CA THR A 214 -15.37 6.91 -6.69
C THR A 214 -15.70 6.02 -7.89
N HIS A 215 -15.26 6.41 -9.09
CA HIS A 215 -15.54 5.71 -10.34
C HIS A 215 -14.28 5.39 -11.14
N LEU A 216 -14.39 4.32 -11.93
CA LEU A 216 -13.44 3.95 -12.98
C LEU A 216 -14.16 3.88 -14.32
N ALA A 217 -13.67 4.62 -15.30
CA ALA A 217 -14.03 4.42 -16.70
C ALA A 217 -13.02 3.48 -17.36
N TYR A 218 -13.48 2.58 -18.21
CA TYR A 218 -12.62 1.63 -18.93
C TYR A 218 -13.26 1.17 -20.23
N VAL A 219 -12.45 0.62 -21.12
CA VAL A 219 -12.89 -0.01 -22.37
C VAL A 219 -13.07 -1.49 -22.14
N SER A 220 -14.19 -2.05 -22.60
CA SER A 220 -14.47 -3.49 -22.60
C SER A 220 -14.83 -3.98 -23.99
N PHE A 221 -14.35 -5.17 -24.33
CA PHE A 221 -14.63 -5.89 -25.57
C PHE A 221 -15.60 -7.05 -25.38
N GLU A 222 -16.25 -7.17 -24.21
CA GLU A 222 -17.10 -8.33 -23.84
C GLU A 222 -18.26 -8.63 -24.82
N LYS A 223 -18.65 -7.66 -25.67
CA LYS A 223 -19.71 -7.80 -26.70
C LYS A 223 -19.14 -7.84 -28.13
N GLY A 224 -17.85 -8.06 -28.28
CA GLY A 224 -17.14 -8.15 -29.57
C GLY A 224 -16.76 -6.80 -30.21
N ASN A 225 -17.31 -5.68 -29.74
CA ASN A 225 -16.90 -4.32 -30.14
C ASN A 225 -16.45 -3.53 -28.90
N SER A 226 -15.56 -2.55 -29.09
CA SER A 226 -15.11 -1.67 -28.00
C SER A 226 -16.27 -0.82 -27.48
N ALA A 227 -16.54 -0.89 -26.18
CA ALA A 227 -17.48 -0.06 -25.47
C ALA A 227 -16.84 0.54 -24.22
N ILE A 228 -17.21 1.79 -23.90
CA ILE A 228 -16.76 2.47 -22.70
C ILE A 228 -17.81 2.24 -21.62
N TYR A 229 -17.36 1.75 -20.48
CA TYR A 229 -18.15 1.60 -19.28
C TYR A 229 -17.60 2.50 -18.19
N MET A 230 -18.49 2.96 -17.32
CA MET A 230 -18.16 3.60 -16.05
C MET A 230 -18.65 2.69 -14.93
N GLN A 231 -17.82 2.51 -13.92
CA GLN A 231 -18.12 1.61 -12.81
C GLN A 231 -17.82 2.29 -11.47
N GLU A 232 -18.77 2.24 -10.56
CA GLU A 232 -18.60 2.66 -9.18
C GLU A 232 -17.75 1.64 -8.43
N VAL A 233 -16.67 2.09 -7.80
CA VAL A 233 -15.66 1.23 -7.18
C VAL A 233 -16.20 0.57 -5.92
N ALA A 234 -17.06 1.26 -5.16
CA ALA A 234 -17.57 0.78 -3.88
C ALA A 234 -18.65 -0.31 -4.04
N THR A 235 -19.52 -0.18 -5.04
CA THR A 235 -20.69 -1.05 -5.22
C THR A 235 -20.52 -2.04 -6.37
N GLY A 236 -19.61 -1.76 -7.30
CA GLY A 236 -19.51 -2.45 -8.58
C GLY A 236 -20.62 -2.09 -9.57
N ALA A 237 -21.48 -1.11 -9.26
CA ALA A 237 -22.52 -0.64 -10.16
C ALA A 237 -21.90 -0.14 -11.47
N ARG A 238 -22.44 -0.59 -12.61
CA ARG A 238 -21.84 -0.40 -13.93
C ARG A 238 -22.82 0.25 -14.90
N GLU A 239 -22.36 1.26 -15.60
CA GLU A 239 -23.11 2.01 -16.61
C GLU A 239 -22.37 1.95 -17.96
N LEU A 240 -23.13 1.83 -19.04
CA LEU A 240 -22.61 1.95 -20.40
C LEU A 240 -22.58 3.42 -20.82
N VAL A 241 -21.40 3.95 -21.11
CA VAL A 241 -21.20 5.35 -21.51
C VAL A 241 -21.24 5.50 -23.04
N SER A 242 -20.55 4.62 -23.77
CA SER A 242 -20.56 4.66 -25.25
C SER A 242 -20.37 3.27 -25.86
N SER A 243 -21.12 2.98 -26.91
CA SER A 243 -21.02 1.76 -27.73
C SER A 243 -21.28 2.04 -29.22
N SER A 244 -20.94 3.25 -29.66
CA SER A 244 -21.16 3.69 -31.04
C SER A 244 -20.39 2.83 -32.04
N LYS A 245 -20.83 2.80 -33.31
CA LYS A 245 -20.10 2.11 -34.37
C LYS A 245 -18.69 2.71 -34.51
N GLY A 246 -17.67 1.84 -34.53
CA GLY A 246 -16.27 2.24 -34.58
C GLY A 246 -15.56 1.98 -33.25
N ILE A 247 -14.43 2.65 -33.05
CA ILE A 247 -13.62 2.52 -31.84
C ILE A 247 -14.16 3.49 -30.79
N ASN A 248 -14.49 2.96 -29.60
CA ASN A 248 -14.78 3.74 -28.40
C ASN A 248 -13.65 3.46 -27.41
N GLY A 249 -12.86 4.46 -27.06
CA GLY A 249 -11.74 4.25 -26.16
C GLY A 249 -11.14 5.52 -25.57
N ALA A 250 -10.05 5.33 -24.81
CA ALA A 250 -9.31 6.38 -24.12
C ALA A 250 -10.20 7.31 -23.27
N PRO A 251 -10.99 6.78 -22.33
CA PRO A 251 -11.75 7.62 -21.43
C PRO A 251 -10.83 8.46 -20.55
N ALA A 252 -11.27 9.67 -20.23
CA ALA A 252 -10.65 10.53 -19.24
C ALA A 252 -11.73 11.39 -18.57
N PHE A 253 -11.60 11.60 -17.27
CA PHE A 253 -12.46 12.53 -16.54
C PHE A 253 -11.85 13.93 -16.56
N SER A 254 -12.69 14.96 -16.59
CA SER A 254 -12.24 16.33 -16.31
C SER A 254 -11.86 16.45 -14.84
N PRO A 255 -10.78 17.19 -14.49
CA PRO A 255 -10.41 17.48 -13.11
C PRO A 255 -11.50 18.19 -12.31
#